data_AF-A0A2J6PMG5-F1
#
_entry.id   AF-A0A2J6PMG5-F1
#
_cell.length_a   1.000
_cell.length_b   1.000
_cell.length_c   1.000
_cell.angle_alpha   90.00
_cell.angle_beta   90.00
_cell.angle_gamma   90.00
#
_symmetry.space_group_name_H-M   'P 1'
#
loop_
_entity.id
_entity.type
_entity.pdbx_description
1 polymer ?
#
loop_
_entity_poly.entity_id
_entity_poly.type
_entity_poly.pdbx_seq_one_letter_code
_entity_poly.pdbx_strand_id
1 'polypeptide(L)'
;MALNATTAPLMVTDHHYYPLEVEIANYLANEWSVPVLLGIFAAVCAAIVCGTVVIIDKTHPNLPKGEKAAIWWFVISGAIHLFFEGYFSLNHTRMGPAQDLFGQLWKEYAFSDSRYLTSDPFVLCMETVTAFTWGPLCFVVAFFITNSHPLRHPLQIIVCVGQIYGLILYYATSMFDHYYAQITYSRPEFLYFWGYYFFMNFIWMVFPGILLVSSVRKIAKTFQALDRLTANGKANGHAKKTI
;
A
#
# COMPACT_ATOMS: atom_id res chain seq x y z
N MET A 1 -46.21 -32.73 18.04
CA MET A 1 -45.04 -33.40 17.45
C MET A 1 -44.12 -32.28 16.95
N ALA A 2 -43.26 -31.75 17.82
CA ALA A 2 -42.33 -30.69 17.45
C ALA A 2 -41.10 -31.36 16.82
N LEU A 3 -40.81 -31.03 15.56
CA LEU A 3 -39.57 -31.45 14.92
C LEU A 3 -38.40 -30.76 15.63
N ASN A 4 -37.56 -31.56 16.28
CA ASN A 4 -36.23 -31.14 16.70
C ASN A 4 -35.47 -30.69 15.45
N ALA A 5 -35.28 -29.38 15.30
CA ALA A 5 -34.24 -28.85 14.46
C ALA A 5 -32.90 -29.26 15.09
N THR A 6 -32.28 -30.30 14.56
CA THR A 6 -30.87 -30.59 14.80
C THR A 6 -30.08 -29.40 14.31
N THR A 7 -29.67 -28.53 15.23
CA THR A 7 -28.58 -27.59 15.02
C THR A 7 -27.37 -28.42 14.61
N ALA A 8 -27.00 -28.35 13.34
CA ALA A 8 -25.72 -28.89 12.89
C ALA A 8 -24.64 -28.29 13.80
N PRO A 9 -23.68 -29.09 14.31
CA PRO A 9 -22.59 -28.53 15.08
C PRO A 9 -21.89 -27.50 14.20
N LEU A 10 -21.78 -26.26 14.69
CA LEU A 10 -20.89 -25.26 14.13
C LEU A 10 -19.51 -25.93 14.03
N MET A 11 -19.12 -26.31 12.82
CA MET A 11 -17.76 -26.73 12.55
C MET A 11 -16.90 -25.48 12.69
N VAL A 12 -16.53 -25.15 13.93
CA VAL A 12 -15.44 -24.24 14.21
C VAL A 12 -14.23 -24.87 13.54
N THR A 13 -13.85 -24.32 12.39
CA THR A 13 -12.65 -24.75 11.69
C THR A 13 -11.48 -24.34 12.57
N ASP A 14 -10.67 -25.32 12.98
CA ASP A 14 -9.50 -25.07 13.82
C ASP A 14 -8.50 -24.21 13.04
N HIS A 15 -8.38 -22.94 13.44
CA HIS A 15 -7.47 -21.98 12.84
C HIS A 15 -6.91 -21.05 13.91
N HIS A 16 -5.77 -20.43 13.63
CA HIS A 16 -5.06 -19.60 14.61
C HIS A 16 -5.20 -18.10 14.35
N TYR A 17 -6.23 -17.67 13.61
CA TYR A 17 -6.54 -16.25 13.40
C TYR A 17 -7.33 -15.69 14.58
N TYR A 18 -7.09 -14.44 14.95
CA TYR A 18 -7.76 -13.79 16.07
C TYR A 18 -8.89 -12.87 15.57
N PRO A 19 -10.04 -12.79 16.25
CA PRO A 19 -10.44 -13.60 17.40
C PRO A 19 -10.61 -15.08 17.01
N LEU A 20 -10.30 -16.00 17.93
CA LEU A 20 -10.20 -17.43 17.63
C LEU A 20 -11.54 -18.05 17.21
N GLU A 21 -12.63 -17.41 17.61
CA GLU A 21 -14.01 -17.83 17.33
C GLU A 21 -14.53 -17.31 15.99
N VAL A 22 -13.72 -16.52 15.25
CA VAL A 22 -14.15 -15.93 13.98
C VAL A 22 -14.43 -17.03 12.95
N GLU A 23 -15.48 -16.86 12.14
CA GLU A 23 -15.75 -17.80 11.06
C GLU A 23 -15.03 -17.39 9.78
N ILE A 24 -14.21 -18.29 9.24
CA ILE A 24 -13.55 -18.11 7.95
C ILE A 24 -14.18 -19.10 6.96
N ALA A 25 -14.89 -18.55 5.97
CA ALA A 25 -15.64 -19.32 5.00
C ALA A 25 -14.72 -20.32 4.26
N ASN A 26 -15.06 -21.61 4.34
CA ASN A 26 -14.35 -22.71 3.69
C ASN A 26 -12.83 -22.71 3.95
N TYR A 27 -12.41 -22.41 5.18
CA TYR A 27 -11.00 -22.33 5.54
C TYR A 27 -10.21 -23.61 5.20
N LEU A 28 -9.08 -23.42 4.50
CA LEU A 28 -8.05 -24.43 4.33
C LEU A 28 -6.70 -23.83 4.74
N ALA A 29 -5.93 -24.56 5.55
CA ALA A 29 -4.57 -24.19 5.89
C ALA A 29 -3.67 -24.11 4.63
N ASN A 30 -2.62 -23.30 4.70
CA ASN A 30 -1.65 -23.21 3.61
C ASN A 30 -0.94 -24.55 3.40
N GLU A 31 -0.82 -24.98 2.15
CA GLU A 31 -0.03 -26.14 1.77
C GLU A 31 1.47 -25.82 1.78
N TRP A 32 1.84 -24.57 1.49
CA TRP A 32 3.22 -24.13 1.39
C TRP A 32 3.70 -23.59 2.74
N SER A 33 4.94 -23.95 3.10
CA SER A 33 5.57 -23.43 4.31
C SER A 33 5.84 -21.92 4.22
N VAL A 34 5.84 -21.24 5.38
CA VAL A 34 6.12 -19.80 5.49
C VAL A 34 7.45 -19.40 4.81
N PRO A 35 8.59 -20.11 4.99
CA PRO A 35 9.82 -19.76 4.31
C PRO A 35 9.71 -19.81 2.77
N VAL A 36 8.92 -20.74 2.23
CA VAL A 36 8.69 -20.83 0.78
C VAL A 36 7.87 -19.64 0.29
N LEU A 37 6.77 -19.32 0.98
CA LEU A 37 5.92 -18.19 0.63
C LEU A 37 6.70 -16.86 0.66
N LEU A 38 7.39 -16.59 1.76
CA LEU A 38 8.20 -15.38 1.92
C LEU A 38 9.38 -15.34 0.94
N GLY A 39 10.01 -16.48 0.67
CA GLY A 39 11.09 -16.59 -0.30
C GLY A 39 10.64 -16.23 -1.72
N ILE A 40 9.48 -16.75 -2.15
CA ILE A 40 8.89 -16.41 -3.45
C ILE A 40 8.51 -14.94 -3.51
N PHE A 41 7.82 -14.41 -2.48
CA PHE A 41 7.44 -13.01 -2.42
C PHE A 41 8.66 -12.07 -2.51
N ALA A 42 9.69 -12.34 -1.70
CA ALA A 42 10.95 -11.59 -1.71
C ALA A 42 11.64 -11.66 -3.08
N ALA A 43 11.67 -12.83 -3.72
CA ALA A 43 12.25 -13.00 -5.06
C ALA A 43 11.48 -12.18 -6.12
N VAL A 44 10.15 -12.15 -6.06
CA VAL A 44 9.32 -11.34 -6.97
C VAL A 44 9.56 -9.85 -6.75
N CYS A 45 9.56 -9.38 -5.49
CA CYS A 45 9.87 -7.98 -5.17
C CYS A 45 11.28 -7.60 -5.65
N ALA A 46 12.27 -8.45 -5.40
CA ALA A 46 13.64 -8.23 -5.85
C ALA A 46 13.73 -8.19 -7.38
N ALA A 47 13.04 -9.09 -8.09
CA ALA A 47 13.01 -9.08 -9.55
C ALA A 47 12.41 -7.78 -10.12
N ILE A 48 11.31 -7.29 -9.54
CA ILE A 48 10.68 -6.02 -9.92
C ILE A 48 11.64 -4.85 -9.68
N VAL A 49 12.24 -4.77 -8.49
CA VAL A 49 13.17 -3.68 -8.13
C VAL A 49 14.41 -3.73 -9.01
N CYS A 50 15.09 -4.88 -9.14
CA CYS A 50 16.27 -5.05 -9.97
C CYS A 50 15.98 -4.76 -11.43
N GLY A 51 14.86 -5.26 -11.97
CA GLY A 51 14.43 -4.96 -13.33
C GLY A 51 14.22 -3.46 -13.54
N THR A 52 13.57 -2.79 -12.59
CA THR A 52 13.37 -1.34 -12.62
C THR A 52 14.70 -0.58 -12.57
N VAL A 53 15.60 -0.95 -11.66
CA VAL A 53 16.95 -0.37 -11.55
C VAL A 53 17.68 -0.48 -12.89
N VAL A 54 17.77 -1.69 -13.45
CA VAL A 54 18.48 -1.96 -14.70
C VAL A 54 17.88 -1.16 -15.86
N ILE A 55 16.54 -1.11 -15.98
CA ILE A 55 15.87 -0.36 -17.04
C ILE A 55 16.15 1.13 -16.88
N ILE A 56 15.91 1.71 -15.70
CA ILE A 56 16.04 3.14 -15.46
C ILE A 56 17.49 3.62 -15.55
N ASP A 57 18.47 2.84 -15.09
CA ASP A 57 19.88 3.20 -15.22
C ASP A 57 20.35 3.18 -16.67
N LYS A 58 19.81 2.28 -17.50
CA LYS A 58 20.12 2.21 -18.93
C LYS A 58 19.43 3.31 -19.73
N THR A 59 18.14 3.56 -19.49
CA THR A 59 17.35 4.50 -20.31
C THR A 59 17.44 5.95 -19.82
N HIS A 60 17.70 6.17 -18.53
CA HIS A 60 17.79 7.49 -17.90
C HIS A 60 19.08 7.62 -17.06
N PRO A 61 20.28 7.51 -17.66
CA PRO A 61 21.55 7.51 -16.92
C PRO A 61 21.79 8.80 -16.12
N ASN A 62 21.36 9.94 -16.66
CA ASN A 62 21.55 11.27 -16.07
C ASN A 62 20.49 11.65 -15.01
N LEU A 63 19.51 10.77 -14.76
CA LEU A 63 18.46 11.07 -13.78
C LEU A 63 19.07 11.09 -12.35
N PRO A 64 18.78 12.09 -11.52
CA PRO A 64 19.33 12.16 -10.17
C PRO A 64 18.98 10.92 -9.34
N LYS A 65 19.90 10.48 -8.47
CA LYS A 65 19.71 9.27 -7.64
C LYS A 65 18.41 9.28 -6.83
N GLY A 66 18.01 10.43 -6.30
CA GLY A 66 16.76 10.57 -5.54
C GLY A 66 15.50 10.35 -6.40
N GLU A 67 15.54 10.77 -7.66
CA GLU A 67 14.44 10.54 -8.62
C GLU A 67 14.37 9.07 -9.03
N LYS A 68 15.53 8.42 -9.23
CA LYS A 68 15.62 6.98 -9.48
C LYS A 68 15.04 6.18 -8.31
N ALA A 69 15.42 6.53 -7.08
CA ALA A 69 14.88 5.90 -5.87
C ALA A 69 13.35 6.10 -5.76
N ALA A 70 12.84 7.28 -6.09
CA ALA A 70 11.40 7.54 -6.13
C ALA A 70 10.69 6.65 -7.18
N ILE A 71 11.29 6.47 -8.36
CA ILE A 71 10.76 5.54 -9.37
C ILE A 71 10.72 4.11 -8.84
N TRP A 72 11.79 3.63 -8.21
CA TRP A 72 11.84 2.26 -7.67
C TRP A 72 10.74 2.05 -6.62
N TRP A 73 10.55 3.03 -5.72
CA TRP A 73 9.48 3.03 -4.74
C TRP A 73 8.10 2.96 -5.40
N PHE A 74 7.81 3.86 -6.36
CA PHE A 74 6.51 3.88 -7.01
C PHE A 74 6.25 2.61 -7.83
N VAL A 75 7.27 2.03 -8.48
CA VAL A 75 7.07 0.78 -9.23
C VAL A 75 6.77 -0.39 -8.31
N ILE A 76 7.52 -0.57 -7.22
CA ILE A 76 7.24 -1.68 -6.28
C ILE A 76 5.93 -1.46 -5.53
N SER A 77 5.65 -0.24 -5.06
CA SER A 77 4.40 0.12 -4.40
C SER A 77 3.21 -0.08 -5.34
N GLY A 78 3.32 0.37 -6.60
CA GLY A 78 2.29 0.18 -7.61
C GLY A 78 2.01 -1.29 -7.91
N ALA A 79 3.06 -2.14 -7.93
CA ALA A 79 2.90 -3.57 -8.15
C ALA A 79 2.22 -4.26 -6.96
N ILE A 80 2.61 -3.92 -5.72
CA ILE A 80 1.96 -4.45 -4.52
C ILE A 80 0.48 -4.05 -4.51
N HIS A 81 0.17 -2.76 -4.68
CA HIS A 81 -1.22 -2.30 -4.72
C HIS A 81 -2.02 -2.99 -5.83
N LEU A 82 -1.55 -2.93 -7.07
CA LEU A 82 -2.34 -3.41 -8.20
C LEU A 82 -2.53 -4.92 -8.21
N PHE A 83 -1.47 -5.69 -7.89
CA PHE A 83 -1.52 -7.15 -8.02
C PHE A 83 -1.82 -7.85 -6.70
N PHE A 84 -1.20 -7.44 -5.60
CA PHE A 84 -1.40 -8.10 -4.31
C PHE A 84 -2.72 -7.68 -3.68
N GLU A 85 -2.93 -6.37 -3.48
CA GLU A 85 -4.17 -5.83 -2.91
C GLU A 85 -5.34 -5.98 -3.89
N GLY A 86 -5.09 -5.81 -5.19
CA GLY A 86 -6.08 -6.11 -6.23
C GLY A 86 -6.53 -7.58 -6.22
N TYR A 87 -5.63 -8.53 -5.96
CA TYR A 87 -6.04 -9.92 -5.74
C TYR A 87 -6.95 -10.03 -4.51
N PHE A 88 -6.62 -9.41 -3.38
CA PHE A 88 -7.50 -9.42 -2.21
C PHE A 88 -8.87 -8.85 -2.54
N SER A 89 -8.95 -7.64 -3.12
CA SER A 89 -10.21 -6.98 -3.47
C SER A 89 -11.10 -7.81 -4.40
N LEU A 90 -10.53 -8.58 -5.32
CA LEU A 90 -11.29 -9.43 -6.23
C LEU A 90 -11.66 -10.81 -5.65
N ASN A 91 -10.96 -11.25 -4.61
CA ASN A 91 -11.07 -12.62 -4.06
C ASN A 91 -11.47 -12.68 -2.59
N HIS A 92 -11.80 -11.55 -1.96
CA HIS A 92 -12.03 -11.44 -0.51
C HIS A 92 -13.05 -12.45 0.05
N THR A 93 -14.07 -12.82 -0.72
CA THR A 93 -15.10 -13.80 -0.31
C THR A 93 -14.65 -15.26 -0.38
N ARG A 94 -13.51 -15.54 -1.04
CA ARG A 94 -12.99 -16.89 -1.28
C ARG A 94 -11.54 -17.05 -0.83
N MET A 95 -11.07 -16.18 0.07
CA MET A 95 -9.70 -16.23 0.58
C MET A 95 -9.42 -17.46 1.45
N GLY A 96 -10.40 -17.91 2.24
CA GLY A 96 -10.31 -19.10 3.09
C GLY A 96 -9.83 -20.36 2.36
N PRO A 97 -10.47 -20.78 1.23
CA PRO A 97 -10.07 -21.96 0.49
C PRO A 97 -8.93 -21.73 -0.52
N ALA A 98 -8.42 -20.51 -0.68
CA ALA A 98 -7.46 -20.20 -1.75
C ALA A 98 -6.10 -20.90 -1.50
N GLN A 99 -5.63 -21.67 -2.51
CA GLN A 99 -4.36 -22.39 -2.46
C GLN A 99 -3.36 -21.92 -3.53
N ASP A 100 -3.70 -20.92 -4.34
CA ASP A 100 -2.69 -20.27 -5.18
C ASP A 100 -1.73 -19.41 -4.35
N LEU A 101 -0.65 -18.95 -4.99
CA LEU A 101 0.40 -18.16 -4.33
C LEU A 101 -0.15 -16.94 -3.58
N PHE A 102 -1.05 -16.16 -4.19
CA PHE A 102 -1.57 -14.95 -3.55
C PHE A 102 -2.53 -15.29 -2.41
N GLY A 103 -3.40 -16.27 -2.60
CA GLY A 103 -4.29 -16.75 -1.53
C GLY A 103 -3.52 -17.22 -0.29
N GLN A 104 -2.46 -18.00 -0.50
CA GLN A 104 -1.63 -18.47 0.61
C GLN A 104 -0.80 -17.35 1.26
N LEU A 105 -0.27 -16.39 0.47
CA LEU A 105 0.41 -15.21 1.02
C LEU A 105 -0.54 -14.33 1.85
N TRP A 106 -1.78 -14.13 1.40
CA TRP A 106 -2.78 -13.38 2.16
C TRP A 106 -3.18 -14.09 3.45
N LYS A 107 -3.33 -15.42 3.43
CA LYS A 107 -3.52 -16.21 4.66
C LYS A 107 -2.34 -16.07 5.62
N GLU A 108 -1.10 -16.12 5.13
CA GLU A 108 0.09 -15.89 5.98
C GLU A 108 0.10 -14.47 6.56
N TYR A 109 -0.17 -13.46 5.74
CA TYR A 109 -0.21 -12.07 6.17
C TYR A 109 -1.37 -11.80 7.16
N ALA A 110 -2.51 -12.49 7.01
CA ALA A 110 -3.67 -12.35 7.87
C ALA A 110 -3.45 -12.85 9.30
N PHE A 111 -2.35 -13.55 9.61
CA PHE A 111 -1.95 -13.75 11.01
C PHE A 111 -1.59 -12.44 11.71
N SER A 112 -1.20 -11.42 10.95
CA SER A 112 -0.98 -10.08 11.44
C SER A 112 -2.26 -9.25 11.56
N ASP A 113 -3.27 -9.55 10.74
CA ASP A 113 -4.58 -8.92 10.75
C ASP A 113 -5.63 -9.81 10.07
N SER A 114 -6.48 -10.48 10.85
CA SER A 114 -7.47 -11.43 10.33
C SER A 114 -8.59 -10.78 9.50
N ARG A 115 -8.71 -9.45 9.52
CA ARG A 115 -9.71 -8.70 8.74
C ARG A 115 -9.63 -8.97 7.23
N TYR A 116 -8.46 -9.40 6.75
CA TYR A 116 -8.24 -9.84 5.37
C TYR A 116 -8.88 -11.20 5.03
N LEU A 117 -9.31 -12.00 6.02
CA LEU A 117 -10.01 -13.28 5.81
C LEU A 117 -11.51 -13.20 6.07
N THR A 118 -11.97 -12.11 6.68
CA THR A 118 -13.37 -11.92 7.09
C THR A 118 -14.10 -10.87 6.27
N SER A 119 -13.43 -10.28 5.27
CA SER A 119 -13.98 -9.20 4.44
C SER A 119 -14.42 -8.00 5.27
N ASP A 120 -13.60 -7.57 6.22
CA ASP A 120 -13.86 -6.34 6.97
C ASP A 120 -14.17 -5.18 6.01
N PRO A 121 -15.30 -4.46 6.17
CA PRO A 121 -15.72 -3.45 5.21
C PRO A 121 -14.70 -2.33 5.02
N PHE A 122 -14.04 -1.90 6.09
CA PHE A 122 -13.05 -0.82 5.99
C PHE A 122 -11.81 -1.29 5.23
N VAL A 123 -11.20 -2.41 5.65
CA VAL A 123 -10.02 -2.97 4.99
C VAL A 123 -10.33 -3.26 3.53
N LEU A 124 -11.45 -3.91 3.22
CA LEU A 124 -11.85 -4.19 1.85
C LEU A 124 -11.98 -2.92 0.99
N CYS A 125 -12.70 -1.90 1.48
CA CYS A 125 -12.88 -0.67 0.72
C CYS A 125 -11.56 0.09 0.54
N MET A 126 -10.75 0.17 1.59
CA MET A 126 -9.45 0.85 1.57
C MET A 126 -8.50 0.19 0.57
N GLU A 127 -8.38 -1.14 0.63
CA GLU A 127 -7.54 -1.93 -0.29
C GLU A 127 -8.06 -1.90 -1.75
N THR A 128 -9.38 -1.79 -1.93
CA THR A 128 -9.94 -1.63 -3.28
C THR A 128 -9.57 -0.28 -3.89
N VAL A 129 -9.58 0.79 -3.09
CA VAL A 129 -9.12 2.11 -3.54
C VAL A 129 -7.61 2.10 -3.81
N THR A 130 -6.81 1.48 -2.95
CA THR A 130 -5.37 1.38 -3.16
C THR A 130 -5.05 0.58 -4.42
N ALA A 131 -5.69 -0.56 -4.63
CA ALA A 131 -5.48 -1.40 -5.79
C ALA A 131 -5.83 -0.71 -7.11
N PHE A 132 -7.02 -0.11 -7.21
CA PHE A 132 -7.53 0.39 -8.48
C PHE A 132 -7.32 1.89 -8.71
N THR A 133 -6.85 2.63 -7.70
CA THR A 133 -6.51 4.06 -7.83
C THR A 133 -5.03 4.30 -7.57
N TRP A 134 -4.52 3.96 -6.38
CA TRP A 134 -3.13 4.26 -6.02
C TRP A 134 -2.13 3.41 -6.80
N GLY A 135 -2.42 2.12 -7.03
CA GLY A 135 -1.59 1.22 -7.83
C GLY A 135 -1.30 1.75 -9.24
N PRO A 136 -2.32 1.99 -10.07
CA PRO A 136 -2.15 2.59 -11.39
C PRO A 136 -1.47 3.96 -11.35
N LEU A 137 -1.84 4.83 -10.40
CA LEU A 137 -1.24 6.15 -10.28
C LEU A 137 0.23 6.11 -9.89
N CYS A 138 0.68 5.11 -9.13
CA CYS A 138 2.11 4.94 -8.85
C CYS A 138 2.91 4.77 -10.14
N PHE A 139 2.46 3.94 -11.08
CA PHE A 139 3.12 3.77 -12.38
C PHE A 139 3.09 5.05 -13.23
N VAL A 140 1.96 5.78 -13.21
CA VAL A 140 1.85 7.08 -13.89
C VAL A 140 2.84 8.09 -13.31
N VAL A 141 2.97 8.17 -11.98
CA VAL A 141 3.94 9.06 -11.31
C VAL A 141 5.36 8.66 -11.68
N ALA A 142 5.70 7.37 -11.67
CA ALA A 142 7.01 6.88 -12.12
C ALA A 142 7.32 7.33 -13.56
N PHE A 143 6.36 7.20 -14.48
CA PHE A 143 6.48 7.69 -15.85
C PHE A 143 6.60 9.22 -15.92
N PHE A 144 5.90 9.97 -15.08
CA PHE A 144 6.01 11.43 -15.04
C PHE A 144 7.37 11.91 -14.50
N ILE A 145 8.01 11.13 -13.62
CA ILE A 145 9.38 11.40 -13.18
C ILE A 145 10.35 11.26 -14.35
N THR A 146 10.25 10.19 -15.16
CA THR A 146 11.17 9.97 -16.29
C THR A 146 11.04 11.01 -17.40
N ASN A 147 9.85 11.61 -17.56
CA ASN A 147 9.56 12.60 -18.59
C ASN A 147 9.58 14.06 -18.08
N SER A 148 9.94 14.29 -16.82
CA SER A 148 9.90 15.62 -16.18
C SER A 148 8.54 16.33 -16.35
N HIS A 149 7.44 15.57 -16.27
CA HIS A 149 6.11 16.08 -16.54
C HIS A 149 5.64 17.08 -15.47
N PRO A 150 5.00 18.21 -15.82
CA PRO A 150 4.61 19.24 -14.84
C PRO A 150 3.63 18.74 -13.78
N LEU A 151 2.82 17.72 -14.10
CA LEU A 151 1.89 17.11 -13.15
C LEU A 151 2.53 16.06 -12.22
N ARG A 152 3.84 15.79 -12.31
CA ARG A 152 4.47 14.77 -11.44
C ARG A 152 4.27 15.08 -9.96
N HIS A 153 4.51 16.32 -9.54
CA HIS A 153 4.49 16.69 -8.12
C HIS A 153 3.07 16.72 -7.54
N PRO A 154 2.06 17.29 -8.24
CA PRO A 154 0.67 17.17 -7.83
C PRO A 154 0.21 15.71 -7.69
N LEU A 155 0.47 14.84 -8.68
CA LEU A 155 0.06 13.44 -8.59
C LEU A 155 0.82 12.66 -7.52
N GLN A 156 2.13 12.90 -7.38
CA GLN A 156 2.94 12.32 -6.29
C GLN A 156 2.36 12.70 -4.92
N ILE A 157 1.95 13.96 -4.72
CA ILE A 157 1.32 14.41 -3.47
C ILE A 157 0.01 13.65 -3.24
N ILE A 158 -0.86 13.54 -4.24
CA ILE A 158 -2.15 12.84 -4.13
C ILE A 158 -1.94 11.39 -3.71
N VAL A 159 -1.06 10.66 -4.40
CA VAL A 159 -0.77 9.25 -4.09
C VAL A 159 -0.17 9.12 -2.69
N CYS A 160 0.83 9.94 -2.34
CA CYS A 160 1.49 9.84 -1.04
C CYS A 160 0.53 10.16 0.12
N VAL A 161 -0.34 11.16 -0.04
CA VAL A 161 -1.37 11.46 0.97
C VAL A 161 -2.38 10.32 1.07
N GLY A 162 -2.82 9.74 -0.05
CA GLY A 162 -3.73 8.59 -0.05
C GLY A 162 -3.15 7.38 0.70
N GLN A 163 -1.88 7.05 0.44
CA GLN A 163 -1.18 5.95 1.12
C GLN A 163 -1.05 6.19 2.63
N ILE A 164 -0.61 7.39 3.04
CA ILE A 164 -0.46 7.74 4.46
C ILE A 164 -1.82 7.75 5.16
N TYR A 165 -2.84 8.32 4.52
CA TYR A 165 -4.18 8.41 5.10
C TYR A 165 -4.82 7.04 5.28
N GLY A 166 -4.75 6.18 4.25
CA GLY A 166 -5.20 4.79 4.33
C GLY A 166 -4.51 4.01 5.44
N LEU A 167 -3.18 4.16 5.56
CA LEU A 167 -2.39 3.53 6.62
C LEU A 167 -2.78 4.01 8.03
N ILE A 168 -2.98 5.32 8.22
CA ILE A 168 -3.42 5.86 9.51
C ILE A 168 -4.78 5.26 9.89
N LEU A 169 -5.72 5.21 8.94
CA LEU A 169 -7.04 4.63 9.19
C LEU A 169 -6.99 3.11 9.42
N TYR A 170 -6.12 2.39 8.72
CA TYR A 170 -5.87 0.96 8.92
C TYR A 170 -5.44 0.65 10.36
N TYR A 171 -4.48 1.42 10.90
CA TYR A 171 -4.09 1.32 12.30
C TYR A 171 -5.18 1.79 13.25
N ALA A 172 -5.80 2.94 12.97
CA ALA A 172 -6.79 3.54 13.85
C ALA A 172 -8.00 2.62 14.05
N THR A 173 -8.51 2.00 12.99
CA THR A 173 -9.66 1.08 13.06
C THR A 173 -9.34 -0.16 13.88
N SER A 174 -8.21 -0.82 13.61
CA SER A 174 -7.77 -1.99 14.37
C SER A 174 -7.55 -1.68 15.85
N MET A 175 -6.90 -0.55 16.16
CA MET A 175 -6.63 -0.15 17.54
C MET A 175 -7.90 0.32 18.24
N PHE A 176 -8.84 0.95 17.52
CA PHE A 176 -10.14 1.30 18.06
C PHE A 176 -10.89 0.04 18.50
N ASP A 177 -10.96 -0.99 17.65
CA ASP A 177 -11.60 -2.25 18.00
C ASP A 177 -10.89 -2.95 19.17
N HIS A 178 -9.55 -2.92 19.19
CA HIS A 178 -8.78 -3.47 20.30
C HIS A 178 -9.10 -2.80 21.65
N TYR A 179 -9.10 -1.47 21.70
CA TYR A 179 -9.30 -0.75 22.97
C TYR A 179 -10.76 -0.62 23.38
N TYR A 180 -11.69 -0.46 22.43
CA TYR A 180 -13.09 -0.15 22.73
C TYR A 180 -14.04 -1.34 22.54
N ALA A 181 -13.77 -2.22 21.58
CA ALA A 181 -14.58 -3.43 21.34
C ALA A 181 -13.96 -4.70 21.96
N GLN A 182 -12.72 -4.61 22.47
CA GLN A 182 -11.96 -5.75 23.00
C GLN A 182 -11.76 -6.86 21.95
N ILE A 183 -11.68 -6.47 20.67
CA ILE A 183 -11.45 -7.38 19.55
C ILE A 183 -10.00 -7.20 19.08
N THR A 184 -9.24 -8.28 19.07
CA THR A 184 -7.87 -8.28 18.54
C THR A 184 -7.85 -9.07 17.25
N TYR A 185 -7.22 -8.51 16.20
CA TYR A 185 -7.12 -9.15 14.89
C TYR A 185 -5.75 -9.79 14.62
N SER A 186 -4.72 -9.33 15.34
CA SER A 186 -3.35 -9.81 15.21
C SER A 186 -3.07 -10.92 16.20
N ARG A 187 -2.30 -11.91 15.80
CA ARG A 187 -1.75 -12.88 16.76
C ARG A 187 -0.75 -12.20 17.73
N PRO A 188 -0.65 -12.69 18.97
CA PRO A 188 0.16 -12.05 20.01
C PRO A 188 1.68 -12.19 19.82
N GLU A 189 2.15 -13.10 18.96
CA GLU A 189 3.59 -13.26 18.74
C GLU A 189 4.20 -12.01 18.12
N PHE A 190 5.41 -11.67 18.56
CA PHE A 190 6.14 -10.46 18.14
C PHE A 190 6.24 -10.34 16.61
N LEU A 191 6.46 -11.46 15.92
CA LEU A 191 6.58 -11.49 14.46
C LEU A 191 5.33 -10.91 13.77
N TYR A 192 4.13 -11.31 14.20
CA TYR A 192 2.90 -10.94 13.53
C TYR A 192 2.48 -9.51 13.83
N PHE A 193 2.52 -9.09 15.10
CA PHE A 193 2.16 -7.72 15.43
C PHE A 193 3.25 -6.70 15.06
N TRP A 194 4.49 -6.90 15.51
CA TRP A 194 5.55 -5.90 15.30
C TRP A 194 6.22 -6.01 13.94
N GLY A 195 6.42 -7.24 13.45
CA GLY A 195 7.03 -7.48 12.15
C GLY A 195 6.07 -7.19 11.00
N TYR A 196 4.99 -7.95 10.90
CA TYR A 196 4.06 -7.82 9.77
C TYR A 196 3.12 -6.63 9.92
N TYR A 197 2.34 -6.59 11.00
CA TYR A 197 1.29 -5.58 11.15
C TYR A 197 1.88 -4.16 11.29
N PHE A 198 2.86 -3.94 12.16
CA PHE A 198 3.43 -2.60 12.34
C PHE A 198 4.54 -2.28 11.33
N PHE A 199 5.64 -3.04 11.32
CA PHE A 199 6.82 -2.62 10.57
C PHE A 199 6.60 -2.61 9.05
N MET A 200 6.01 -3.66 8.47
CA MET A 200 5.79 -3.70 7.01
C MET A 200 4.87 -2.59 6.53
N ASN A 201 3.79 -2.32 7.26
CA ASN A 201 2.86 -1.24 6.93
C ASN A 201 3.49 0.15 7.16
N PHE A 202 4.31 0.33 8.20
CA PHE A 202 4.97 1.59 8.50
C PHE A 202 5.91 2.08 7.38
N ILE A 203 6.36 1.20 6.49
CA ILE A 203 7.11 1.57 5.28
C ILE A 203 6.31 2.55 4.40
N TRP A 204 4.98 2.38 4.29
CA TRP A 204 4.06 3.28 3.58
C TRP A 204 3.79 4.60 4.32
N MET A 205 4.26 4.77 5.55
CA MET A 205 4.35 6.08 6.20
C MET A 205 5.63 6.80 5.75
N VAL A 206 6.76 6.10 5.79
CA VAL A 206 8.10 6.70 5.69
C VAL A 206 8.41 7.17 4.26
N PHE A 207 8.35 6.28 3.28
CA PHE A 207 8.73 6.63 1.90
C PHE A 207 7.76 7.65 1.29
N PRO A 208 6.43 7.47 1.38
CA PRO A 208 5.48 8.47 0.93
C PRO A 208 5.63 9.80 1.67
N GLY A 209 5.93 9.79 2.97
CA GLY A 209 6.16 11.01 3.75
C GLY A 209 7.35 11.83 3.24
N ILE A 210 8.48 11.17 2.94
CA ILE A 210 9.66 11.82 2.36
C ILE A 210 9.34 12.41 0.99
N LEU A 211 8.65 11.65 0.14
CA LEU A 211 8.28 12.06 -1.21
C LEU A 211 7.24 13.20 -1.22
N LEU A 212 6.29 13.19 -0.29
CA LEU A 212 5.31 14.25 -0.07
C LEU A 212 6.01 15.56 0.28
N VAL A 213 6.87 15.55 1.31
CA VAL A 213 7.62 16.74 1.73
C VAL A 213 8.52 17.27 0.62
N SER A 214 9.16 16.37 -0.14
CA SER A 214 9.97 16.73 -1.31
C SER A 214 9.16 17.47 -2.37
N SER A 215 8.00 16.94 -2.75
CA SER A 215 7.12 17.57 -3.74
C SER A 215 6.58 18.92 -3.28
N VAL A 216 6.10 19.01 -2.04
CA VAL A 216 5.58 20.27 -1.48
C VAL A 216 6.66 21.34 -1.49
N ARG A 217 7.88 21.02 -1.04
CA ARG A 217 9.02 21.95 -1.05
C ARG A 217 9.40 22.37 -2.46
N LYS A 218 9.36 21.46 -3.43
CA LYS A 218 9.68 21.76 -4.84
C LYS A 218 8.65 22.73 -5.43
N ILE A 219 7.36 22.45 -5.23
CA ILE A 219 6.27 23.33 -5.68
C ILE A 219 6.41 24.72 -5.07
N ALA A 220 6.60 24.83 -3.76
CA ALA A 220 6.76 26.11 -3.07
C ALA A 220 7.94 26.92 -3.61
N LYS A 221 9.10 26.29 -3.82
CA LYS A 221 10.28 26.94 -4.43
C LYS A 221 10.01 27.41 -5.85
N THR A 222 9.28 26.63 -6.65
CA THR A 222 8.91 27.01 -8.02
C THR A 222 8.03 28.27 -8.03
N PHE A 223 7.01 28.33 -7.16
CA PHE A 223 6.16 29.53 -7.05
C PHE A 223 6.96 30.76 -6.59
N GLN A 224 7.82 30.62 -5.57
CA GLN A 224 8.69 31.72 -5.14
C GLN A 224 9.62 32.22 -6.25
N ALA A 225 10.14 31.33 -7.09
CA ALA A 225 10.98 31.71 -8.22
C ALA A 225 10.15 32.45 -9.29
N LEU A 226 8.93 31.99 -9.57
CA LEU A 226 8.01 32.65 -10.50
C LEU A 226 7.67 34.07 -10.03
N ASP A 227 7.32 34.25 -8.76
CA ASP A 227 7.00 35.56 -8.19
C ASP A 227 8.17 36.55 -8.33
N ARG A 228 9.40 36.10 -8.07
CA ARG A 228 10.61 36.92 -8.26
C ARG A 228 10.83 37.32 -9.71
N LEU A 229 10.63 36.40 -10.65
CA LEU A 229 10.74 36.68 -12.08
C LEU A 229 9.68 37.68 -12.54
N THR A 230 8.45 37.54 -12.08
CA THR A 230 7.35 38.48 -12.38
C THR A 230 7.62 39.87 -11.78
N ALA A 231 8.14 39.95 -10.54
CA ALA A 231 8.50 41.22 -9.92
C ALA A 231 9.63 41.95 -10.69
N ASN A 232 10.70 41.23 -11.04
CA ASN A 232 11.81 41.78 -11.82
C ASN A 232 11.39 42.20 -13.24
N GLY A 233 10.50 41.44 -13.88
CA GLY A 233 9.95 41.79 -15.20
C GLY A 233 9.12 43.08 -15.16
N LYS A 234 8.33 43.29 -14.09
CA LYS A 234 7.56 44.53 -13.89
C LYS A 234 8.46 45.74 -13.64
N ALA A 235 9.54 45.57 -12.86
CA ALA A 235 10.53 46.62 -12.59
C ALA A 235 11.25 47.05 -13.89
N ASN A 236 11.70 46.09 -14.70
CA ASN A 236 12.35 46.38 -15.99
C ASN A 236 11.38 47.00 -17.01
N GLY A 237 10.11 46.61 -17.00
CA GLY A 237 9.07 47.20 -17.85
C GLY A 237 8.70 48.63 -17.49
N HIS A 238 8.78 49.01 -16.21
CA HIS A 238 8.63 50.40 -15.78
C HIS A 238 9.83 51.25 -16.20
N ALA A 239 11.06 50.78 -15.99
CA ALA A 239 12.27 51.51 -16.38
C ALA A 239 12.33 51.82 -17.89
N LYS A 240 11.76 50.96 -18.74
CA LYS A 240 11.71 51.17 -20.21
C LYS A 240 10.63 52.16 -20.67
N LYS A 241 9.65 52.49 -19.84
CA LYS A 241 8.56 53.43 -20.16
C LYS A 241 8.84 54.86 -19.70
N THR A 242 9.93 55.08 -18.96
CA THR A 242 10.30 56.37 -18.37
C THR A 242 11.45 57.08 -19.13
N ILE A 243 11.68 56.70 -20.38
CA ILE A 243 12.66 57.34 -21.29
C ILE A 243 11.90 57.97 -22.45
#